data_AF-A0A257X925-F1
#
_entry.id   AF-A0A257X925-F1
#
_cell.length_a   1.000
_cell.length_b   1.000
_cell.length_c   1.000
_cell.angle_alpha   90.00
_cell.angle_beta   90.00
_cell.angle_gamma   90.00
#
_symmetry.space_group_name_H-M   'P 1'
#
loop_
_entity.id
_entity.type
_entity.pdbx_description
1 polymer ?
#
loop_
_entity_poly.entity_id
_entity_poly.type
_entity_poly.pdbx_seq_one_letter_code
_entity_poly.pdbx_strand_id
1 'polypeptide(L)'
;VSGTLNPATDLPDLTSGTKNWPDPALSSPAKLDDLWHATINGRGAFVNAADPQQFTDGLSAVLTDISERVASSGNVTATSTSLTSNTLLFQSRFVGGNWTGDLVATRINSDGTLATTAAWKASEHIPVAASRNLYTWSGTAGISFQWANLSTAQRSAIGTSATLDYLRGATTGEARNGGSLRNRTSVLGDIVNSLPAYVGMVTDLRFERFTWTGASTYQAHRTAVASRREMVYVAANDGWLHAFDARTGEERFAYAPTGAFSTMKLLANPEYVHKFMNDGSPVVAEVHFSGAWRTVLIGTQGRGGKTVYALDVTNPDSFAANKVLWEYTHADLGQTVGNPVIARMNDGNWAVVIGNGYNSANDRAALLVLNIANGALVQRIDTMQGTSTSPNGLAAAEGVDIDRDGDFDYFYAGDLLGNLWKFDLSNSDPAQWRSAYGTVAVPQPLFTARSSTNAVQPITGGVSVGFNPADRKLWIYFGTGRYLATSDPGSTAAQTWYGLNDTGSSIASRSNLAQRVILQEGATGQGDNYRVVSKPGDTIGGTSMSGKRGWYMDLLSPTAGAEGERIINPPALGATTLFVSTLIPSSNPCEPGGRGWVLGVNPFTGGR
;
A
#
# COMPACT_ATOMS: atom_id res chain seq x y z
N VAL A 1 -4.70 -40.46 -29.18
CA VAL A 1 -4.25 -41.70 -28.49
C VAL A 1 -4.16 -41.35 -27.02
N SER A 2 -4.85 -42.05 -26.14
CA SER A 2 -4.85 -41.78 -24.70
C SER A 2 -3.82 -42.67 -23.98
N GLY A 3 -3.42 -42.26 -22.78
CA GLY A 3 -2.65 -43.12 -21.87
C GLY A 3 -3.50 -44.25 -21.32
N THR A 4 -2.89 -45.16 -20.56
CA THR A 4 -3.60 -46.23 -19.85
C THR A 4 -4.19 -45.77 -18.52
N LEU A 5 -3.73 -44.63 -18.01
CA LEU A 5 -4.24 -44.01 -16.80
C LEU A 5 -5.21 -42.86 -17.12
N ASN A 6 -6.17 -42.65 -16.23
CA ASN A 6 -7.13 -41.56 -16.30
C ASN A 6 -6.77 -40.47 -15.26
N PRO A 7 -6.25 -39.31 -15.69
CA PRO A 7 -5.84 -38.23 -14.80
C PRO A 7 -6.91 -37.71 -13.83
N ALA A 8 -8.19 -37.84 -14.19
CA ALA A 8 -9.29 -37.37 -13.37
C ALA A 8 -9.64 -38.31 -12.20
N THR A 9 -9.18 -39.57 -12.23
CA THR A 9 -9.64 -40.60 -11.28
C THR A 9 -8.50 -41.41 -10.66
N ASP A 10 -7.37 -41.56 -11.35
CA ASP A 10 -6.29 -42.46 -10.92
C ASP A 10 -5.25 -41.79 -9.99
N LEU A 11 -5.21 -40.46 -9.91
CA LEU A 11 -4.20 -39.74 -9.11
C LEU A 11 -4.23 -40.08 -7.61
N PRO A 12 -5.40 -40.19 -6.94
CA PRO A 12 -5.46 -40.59 -5.54
C PRO A 12 -4.90 -42.01 -5.30
N ASP A 13 -5.15 -42.93 -6.22
CA ASP A 13 -4.69 -44.33 -6.13
C ASP A 13 -3.19 -44.45 -6.41
N LEU A 14 -2.65 -43.65 -7.33
CA LEU A 14 -1.21 -43.54 -7.58
C LEU A 14 -0.47 -42.91 -6.39
N THR A 15 -1.08 -41.92 -5.73
CA THR A 15 -0.49 -41.22 -4.58
C THR A 15 -0.53 -42.08 -3.31
N SER A 16 -1.59 -42.89 -3.13
CA SER A 16 -1.72 -43.83 -2.02
C SER A 16 -0.96 -45.15 -2.23
N GLY A 17 -0.37 -45.35 -3.41
CA GLY A 17 0.43 -46.53 -3.75
C GLY A 17 -0.40 -47.79 -4.05
N THR A 18 -1.72 -47.66 -4.19
CA THR A 18 -2.62 -48.78 -4.57
C THR A 18 -2.63 -49.04 -6.08
N LYS A 19 -2.13 -48.07 -6.86
CA LYS A 19 -1.87 -48.19 -8.31
C LYS A 19 -0.43 -47.73 -8.60
N ASN A 20 0.21 -48.33 -9.60
CA ASN A 20 1.58 -48.00 -10.01
C ASN A 20 1.59 -47.29 -11.36
N TRP A 21 2.59 -46.42 -11.55
CA TRP A 21 2.92 -45.86 -12.86
C TRP A 21 3.36 -46.97 -13.82
N PRO A 22 2.79 -47.06 -15.03
CA PRO A 22 3.21 -48.05 -16.02
C PRO A 22 4.61 -47.74 -16.55
N ASP A 23 5.37 -48.78 -16.91
CA ASP A 23 6.72 -48.63 -17.44
C ASP A 23 6.68 -48.05 -18.87
N PRO A 24 7.27 -46.85 -19.11
CA PRO A 24 7.24 -46.18 -20.41
C PRO A 24 8.02 -46.93 -21.51
N ALA A 25 8.86 -47.90 -21.17
CA ALA A 25 9.56 -48.72 -22.15
C ALA A 25 8.65 -49.76 -22.84
N LEU A 26 7.51 -50.10 -22.23
CA LEU A 26 6.69 -51.25 -22.64
C LEU A 26 5.61 -50.91 -23.68
N SER A 27 5.12 -49.67 -23.74
CA SER A 27 4.08 -49.30 -24.72
C SER A 27 3.98 -47.79 -24.98
N SER A 28 3.42 -47.40 -26.14
CA SER A 28 3.17 -45.99 -26.47
C SER A 28 2.16 -45.31 -25.52
N PRO A 29 1.07 -45.95 -25.07
CA PRO A 29 0.20 -45.40 -24.03
C PRO A 29 0.92 -45.18 -22.69
N ALA A 30 1.81 -46.10 -22.27
CA ALA A 30 2.61 -45.91 -21.05
C ALA A 30 3.56 -44.72 -21.11
N LYS A 31 4.06 -44.36 -22.31
CA LYS A 31 4.83 -43.12 -22.51
C LYS A 31 3.98 -41.86 -22.32
N LEU A 32 2.69 -41.90 -22.66
CA LEU A 32 1.78 -40.77 -22.41
C LEU A 32 1.48 -40.65 -20.91
N ASP A 33 1.34 -41.77 -20.20
CA ASP A 33 1.21 -41.78 -18.75
C ASP A 33 2.47 -41.25 -18.05
N ASP A 34 3.66 -41.54 -18.59
CA ASP A 34 4.93 -41.00 -18.08
C ASP A 34 5.07 -39.48 -18.30
N LEU A 35 4.52 -38.93 -19.40
CA LEU A 35 4.42 -37.48 -19.56
C LEU A 35 3.51 -36.84 -18.50
N TRP A 36 2.41 -37.51 -18.14
CA TRP A 36 1.57 -37.06 -17.03
C TRP A 36 2.32 -37.14 -15.69
N HIS A 37 3.07 -38.21 -15.46
CA HIS A 37 3.93 -38.38 -14.28
C HIS A 37 4.98 -37.26 -14.16
N ALA A 38 5.67 -36.94 -15.25
CA ALA A 38 6.63 -35.84 -15.32
C ALA A 38 5.97 -34.48 -15.04
N THR A 39 4.74 -34.29 -15.51
CA THR A 39 3.97 -33.06 -15.31
C THR A 39 3.59 -32.85 -13.84
N ILE A 40 3.19 -33.91 -13.13
CA ILE A 40 2.93 -33.86 -11.68
C ILE A 40 4.21 -33.47 -10.92
N ASN A 41 5.34 -34.10 -11.27
CA ASN A 41 6.63 -33.81 -10.63
C ASN A 41 7.11 -32.37 -10.90
N GLY A 42 6.80 -31.83 -12.08
CA GLY A 42 7.07 -30.44 -12.47
C GLY A 42 6.03 -29.42 -11.97
N ARG A 43 5.00 -29.84 -11.23
CA ARG A 43 3.85 -29.00 -10.82
C ARG A 43 3.13 -28.31 -12.00
N GLY A 44 3.16 -28.91 -13.18
CA GLY A 44 2.48 -28.41 -14.37
C GLY A 44 1.07 -28.97 -14.53
N ALA A 45 0.35 -28.53 -15.57
CA ALA A 45 -0.93 -29.10 -15.99
C ALA A 45 -0.73 -30.04 -17.19
N PHE A 46 -1.33 -31.23 -17.14
CA PHE A 46 -1.30 -32.22 -18.22
C PHE A 46 -2.63 -32.22 -18.96
N VAL A 47 -2.60 -31.98 -20.27
CA VAL A 47 -3.79 -32.02 -21.13
C VAL A 47 -3.66 -33.24 -22.06
N ASN A 48 -4.50 -34.24 -21.83
CA ASN A 48 -4.65 -35.35 -22.77
C ASN A 48 -5.83 -35.08 -23.70
N ALA A 49 -5.57 -34.39 -24.81
CA ALA A 49 -6.62 -34.09 -25.78
C ALA A 49 -6.73 -35.22 -26.81
N ALA A 50 -7.87 -35.94 -26.81
CA ALA A 50 -8.16 -36.96 -27.81
C ALA A 50 -8.89 -36.39 -29.04
N ASP A 51 -9.42 -35.17 -28.93
CA ASP A 51 -10.11 -34.45 -29.99
C ASP A 51 -9.81 -32.93 -29.97
N PRO A 52 -10.11 -32.20 -31.06
CA PRO A 52 -9.83 -30.77 -31.16
C PRO A 52 -10.55 -29.88 -30.14
N GLN A 53 -11.72 -30.29 -29.63
CA GLN A 53 -12.47 -29.53 -28.62
C GLN A 53 -11.77 -29.63 -27.27
N GLN A 54 -11.37 -30.84 -26.86
CA GLN A 54 -10.59 -31.08 -25.64
C GLN A 54 -9.23 -30.37 -25.68
N PHE A 55 -8.62 -30.27 -26.86
CA PHE A 55 -7.39 -29.48 -27.04
C PHE A 55 -7.64 -27.98 -26.84
N THR A 56 -8.73 -27.46 -27.40
CA THR A 56 -9.12 -26.04 -27.29
C THR A 56 -9.49 -25.69 -25.84
N ASP A 57 -10.23 -26.56 -25.17
CA ASP A 57 -10.63 -26.39 -23.77
C ASP A 57 -9.41 -26.49 -22.84
N GLY A 58 -8.51 -27.44 -23.07
CA GLY A 58 -7.28 -27.59 -22.29
C GLY A 58 -6.29 -26.44 -22.51
N LEU A 59 -6.13 -25.97 -23.75
CA LEU A 59 -5.31 -24.79 -24.05
C LEU A 59 -5.91 -23.52 -23.45
N SER A 60 -7.24 -23.37 -23.50
CA SER A 60 -7.95 -22.24 -22.87
C SER A 60 -7.82 -22.29 -21.35
N ALA A 61 -7.92 -23.47 -20.73
CA ALA A 61 -7.72 -23.65 -19.30
C ALA A 61 -6.29 -23.33 -18.87
N VAL A 62 -5.27 -23.74 -19.64
CA VAL A 62 -3.86 -23.41 -19.37
C VAL A 62 -3.61 -21.91 -19.54
N LEU A 63 -4.15 -21.27 -20.58
CA LEU A 63 -4.04 -19.82 -20.77
C LEU A 63 -4.81 -19.05 -19.70
N THR A 64 -5.94 -19.58 -19.24
CA THR A 64 -6.73 -19.05 -18.12
C THR A 64 -5.95 -19.18 -16.83
N ASP A 65 -5.34 -20.32 -16.52
CA ASP A 65 -4.51 -20.54 -15.31
C ASP A 65 -3.24 -19.65 -15.30
N ILE A 66 -2.61 -19.45 -16.47
CA ILE A 66 -1.53 -18.47 -16.65
C ILE A 66 -2.03 -17.04 -16.43
N SER A 67 -3.27 -16.74 -16.85
CA SER A 67 -3.88 -15.42 -16.64
C SER A 67 -4.35 -15.20 -15.20
N GLU A 68 -4.84 -16.25 -14.52
CA GLU A 68 -5.46 -16.27 -13.19
C GLU A 68 -4.45 -16.48 -12.06
N ARG A 69 -3.18 -16.10 -12.29
CA ARG A 69 -2.18 -16.10 -11.22
C ARG A 69 -2.66 -15.22 -10.06
N VAL A 70 -3.01 -15.88 -8.95
CA VAL A 70 -3.27 -15.23 -7.67
C VAL A 70 -1.96 -14.60 -7.23
N ALA A 71 -1.95 -13.27 -7.14
CA ALA A 71 -0.83 -12.52 -6.65
C ALA A 71 -1.26 -11.75 -5.40
N SER A 72 -0.34 -11.66 -4.44
CA SER A 72 -0.48 -10.86 -3.23
C SER A 72 0.60 -9.79 -3.29
N SER A 73 0.22 -8.55 -3.57
CA SER A 73 1.14 -7.40 -3.57
C SER A 73 1.17 -6.66 -2.22
N GLY A 74 0.33 -7.04 -1.26
CA GLY A 74 0.15 -6.30 -0.01
C GLY A 74 1.01 -6.82 1.15
N ASN A 75 1.56 -5.89 1.93
CA ASN A 75 1.97 -6.15 3.30
C ASN A 75 0.76 -6.61 4.13
N VAL A 76 1.04 -7.36 5.19
CA VAL A 76 0.05 -8.07 6.00
C VAL A 76 -0.37 -7.22 7.21
N THR A 77 -1.68 -7.05 7.45
CA THR A 77 -2.20 -6.39 8.67
C THR A 77 -2.78 -7.42 9.64
N ALA A 78 -2.48 -7.31 10.93
CA ALA A 78 -3.01 -8.20 11.98
C ALA A 78 -3.98 -7.46 12.92
N THR A 79 -4.96 -8.19 13.47
CA THR A 79 -5.96 -7.69 14.45
C THR A 79 -5.38 -7.27 15.81
N SER A 80 -4.18 -7.71 16.17
CA SER A 80 -3.66 -7.53 17.54
C SER A 80 -2.14 -7.37 17.57
N THR A 81 -1.66 -6.62 18.57
CA THR A 81 -0.25 -6.52 18.98
C THR A 81 0.19 -7.66 19.91
N SER A 82 -0.69 -8.60 20.21
CA SER A 82 -0.41 -9.83 20.98
C SER A 82 -1.02 -11.06 20.30
N LEU A 83 -0.28 -12.18 20.28
CA LEU A 83 -0.79 -13.44 19.74
C LEU A 83 -1.81 -14.04 20.71
N THR A 84 -3.04 -14.22 20.26
CA THR A 84 -4.10 -14.96 20.96
C THR A 84 -4.74 -15.94 19.97
N SER A 85 -5.43 -16.98 20.46
CA SER A 85 -6.12 -17.96 19.61
C SER A 85 -7.27 -17.40 18.74
N ASN A 86 -7.60 -16.12 18.91
CA ASN A 86 -8.60 -15.39 18.14
C ASN A 86 -7.98 -14.27 17.26
N THR A 87 -6.65 -14.16 17.21
CA THR A 87 -5.98 -13.18 16.35
C THR A 87 -6.19 -13.58 14.89
N LEU A 88 -6.88 -12.71 14.14
CA LEU A 88 -7.00 -12.81 12.69
C LEU A 88 -5.92 -11.98 11.99
N LEU A 89 -5.44 -12.53 10.90
CA LEU A 89 -4.57 -11.91 9.93
C LEU A 89 -5.40 -11.53 8.71
N PHE A 90 -5.37 -10.26 8.30
CA PHE A 90 -6.06 -9.80 7.10
C PHE A 90 -5.07 -9.63 5.95
N GLN A 91 -5.39 -10.24 4.83
CA GLN A 91 -4.59 -10.19 3.61
C GLN A 91 -5.44 -9.77 2.43
N SER A 92 -5.04 -8.68 1.78
CA SER A 92 -5.57 -8.30 0.47
C SER A 92 -4.98 -9.19 -0.63
N ARG A 93 -5.80 -9.57 -1.60
CA ARG A 93 -5.42 -10.40 -2.74
C ARG A 93 -6.00 -9.88 -4.03
N PHE A 94 -5.33 -10.18 -5.13
CA PHE A 94 -5.88 -10.01 -6.46
C PHE A 94 -5.61 -11.23 -7.35
N VAL A 95 -6.47 -11.41 -8.34
CA VAL A 95 -6.32 -12.43 -9.39
C VAL A 95 -6.13 -11.70 -10.71
N GLY A 96 -4.96 -11.93 -11.34
CA GLY A 96 -4.68 -11.42 -12.68
C GLY A 96 -5.72 -11.91 -13.71
N GLY A 97 -5.81 -11.22 -14.86
CA GLY A 97 -6.70 -11.61 -15.95
C GLY A 97 -8.16 -11.21 -15.74
N ASN A 98 -8.80 -11.71 -14.68
CA ASN A 98 -10.20 -11.42 -14.38
C ASN A 98 -10.40 -10.15 -13.53
N TRP A 99 -9.33 -9.64 -12.92
CA TRP A 99 -9.29 -8.43 -12.07
C TRP A 99 -10.33 -8.50 -10.95
N THR A 100 -10.32 -9.62 -10.24
CA THR A 100 -11.08 -9.81 -9.01
C THR A 100 -10.14 -9.76 -7.81
N GLY A 101 -10.68 -9.40 -6.66
CA GLY A 101 -9.94 -9.38 -5.41
C GLY A 101 -10.66 -10.05 -4.28
N ASP A 102 -9.91 -10.20 -3.20
CA ASP A 102 -10.47 -10.67 -1.94
C ASP A 102 -9.74 -10.06 -0.75
N LEU A 103 -10.47 -9.93 0.34
CA LEU A 103 -9.92 -9.72 1.66
C LEU A 103 -10.10 -11.03 2.43
N VAL A 104 -8.98 -11.67 2.73
CA VAL A 104 -8.97 -12.98 3.39
C VAL A 104 -8.58 -12.79 4.84
N ALA A 105 -9.39 -13.31 5.75
CA ALA A 105 -9.03 -13.43 7.15
C ALA A 105 -8.55 -14.83 7.47
N THR A 106 -7.35 -14.96 8.02
CA THR A 106 -6.78 -16.25 8.42
C THR A 106 -6.47 -16.22 9.91
N ARG A 107 -6.82 -17.28 10.64
CA ARG A 107 -6.46 -17.38 12.07
C ARG A 107 -4.97 -17.61 12.22
N ILE A 108 -4.39 -16.99 13.25
CA ILE A 108 -3.08 -17.37 13.77
C ILE A 108 -3.33 -18.40 14.87
N ASN A 109 -2.79 -19.61 14.71
CA ASN A 109 -2.87 -20.69 15.68
C ASN A 109 -2.05 -20.35 16.94
N SER A 110 -2.31 -21.03 18.05
CA SER A 110 -1.60 -20.79 19.31
C SER A 110 -0.10 -21.10 19.28
N ASP A 111 0.36 -21.85 18.27
CA ASP A 111 1.77 -22.13 18.00
C ASP A 111 2.43 -21.07 17.09
N GLY A 112 1.70 -20.02 16.69
CA GLY A 112 2.18 -18.96 15.80
C GLY A 112 2.08 -19.28 14.31
N THR A 113 1.61 -20.46 13.93
CA THR A 113 1.40 -20.82 12.52
C THR A 113 0.09 -20.23 11.98
N LEU A 114 0.00 -20.07 10.65
CA LEU A 114 -1.25 -19.66 10.01
C LEU A 114 -2.14 -20.89 9.79
N ALA A 115 -3.43 -20.75 10.08
CA ALA A 115 -4.42 -21.76 9.71
C ALA A 115 -4.40 -22.01 8.20
N THR A 116 -4.54 -23.27 7.80
CA THR A 116 -4.56 -23.68 6.38
C THR A 116 -5.83 -23.25 5.65
N THR A 117 -6.89 -22.95 6.40
CA THR A 117 -8.19 -22.53 5.89
C THR A 117 -8.47 -21.11 6.38
N ALA A 118 -8.91 -20.25 5.47
CA ALA A 118 -9.38 -18.92 5.82
C ALA A 118 -10.59 -19.01 6.77
N ALA A 119 -10.65 -18.12 7.76
CA ALA A 119 -11.81 -17.95 8.62
C ALA A 119 -13.02 -17.42 7.83
N TRP A 120 -12.76 -16.49 6.91
CA TRP A 120 -13.73 -15.97 5.96
C TRP A 120 -13.01 -15.31 4.77
N LYS A 121 -13.77 -15.11 3.69
CA LYS A 121 -13.39 -14.33 2.51
C LYS A 121 -14.45 -13.28 2.24
N ALA A 122 -14.06 -12.02 2.11
CA ALA A 122 -15.00 -10.92 1.91
C ALA A 122 -15.85 -11.09 0.65
N SER A 123 -15.26 -11.65 -0.42
CA SER A 123 -15.96 -11.92 -1.68
C SER A 123 -17.20 -12.83 -1.51
N GLU A 124 -17.21 -13.71 -0.50
CA GLU A 124 -18.29 -14.65 -0.18
C GLU A 124 -19.40 -14.00 0.67
N HIS A 125 -19.18 -12.77 1.18
CA HIS A 125 -20.04 -12.11 2.15
C HIS A 125 -20.48 -10.69 1.73
N ILE A 126 -20.40 -10.35 0.44
CA ILE A 126 -20.97 -9.11 -0.11
C ILE A 126 -22.51 -9.25 -0.18
N PRO A 127 -23.28 -8.36 0.48
CA PRO A 127 -24.73 -8.39 0.39
C PRO A 127 -25.23 -8.15 -1.04
N VAL A 128 -26.43 -8.64 -1.35
CA VAL A 128 -27.09 -8.30 -2.62
C VAL A 128 -27.28 -6.79 -2.76
N ALA A 129 -27.22 -6.27 -3.98
CA ALA A 129 -27.18 -4.82 -4.26
C ALA A 129 -28.29 -3.99 -3.60
N ALA A 130 -29.47 -4.57 -3.38
CA ALA A 130 -30.60 -3.91 -2.71
C ALA A 130 -30.40 -3.73 -1.19
N SER A 131 -29.57 -4.57 -0.56
CA SER A 131 -29.31 -4.59 0.88
C SER A 131 -28.01 -3.89 1.27
N ARG A 132 -27.19 -3.47 0.30
CA ARG A 132 -25.92 -2.79 0.57
C ARG A 132 -26.12 -1.34 1.00
N ASN A 133 -25.41 -0.93 2.05
CA ASN A 133 -25.32 0.46 2.50
C ASN A 133 -24.19 1.16 1.76
N LEU A 134 -24.52 1.88 0.70
CA LEU A 134 -23.54 2.50 -0.19
C LEU A 134 -23.65 4.02 -0.11
N TYR A 135 -22.51 4.68 0.10
CA TYR A 135 -22.44 6.13 0.31
C TYR A 135 -21.43 6.78 -0.64
N THR A 136 -21.63 8.07 -0.89
CA THR A 136 -20.70 8.92 -1.62
C THR A 136 -20.86 10.37 -1.16
N TRP A 137 -20.12 11.28 -1.76
CA TRP A 137 -20.17 12.72 -1.50
C TRP A 137 -20.95 13.44 -2.61
N SER A 138 -21.81 14.39 -2.26
CA SER A 138 -22.55 15.21 -3.24
C SER A 138 -21.73 16.36 -3.83
N GLY A 139 -20.59 16.67 -3.22
CA GLY A 139 -19.86 17.94 -3.36
C GLY A 139 -19.96 18.81 -2.09
N THR A 140 -20.99 18.61 -1.26
CA THR A 140 -21.21 19.40 -0.03
C THR A 140 -21.62 18.59 1.19
N ALA A 141 -22.14 17.38 1.01
CA ALA A 141 -22.56 16.47 2.08
C ALA A 141 -22.48 15.02 1.62
N GLY A 142 -22.41 14.08 2.57
CA GLY A 142 -22.58 12.67 2.25
C GLY A 142 -24.00 12.36 1.81
N ILE A 143 -24.14 11.45 0.86
CA ILE A 143 -25.40 10.97 0.30
C ILE A 143 -25.35 9.46 0.08
N SER A 144 -26.52 8.81 0.02
CA SER A 144 -26.58 7.40 -0.42
C SER A 144 -26.31 7.31 -1.91
N PHE A 145 -25.49 6.34 -2.33
CA PHE A 145 -25.11 6.09 -3.73
C PHE A 145 -26.27 5.44 -4.50
N GLN A 146 -27.24 6.27 -4.89
CA GLN A 146 -28.41 5.90 -5.66
C GLN A 146 -28.61 6.91 -6.78
N TRP A 147 -29.08 6.45 -7.95
CA TRP A 147 -29.20 7.29 -9.14
C TRP A 147 -29.98 8.59 -8.91
N ALA A 148 -31.06 8.55 -8.12
CA ALA A 148 -31.88 9.71 -7.82
C ALA A 148 -31.18 10.77 -6.95
N ASN A 149 -30.17 10.37 -6.16
CA ASN A 149 -29.45 11.26 -5.25
C ASN A 149 -28.21 11.90 -5.91
N LEU A 150 -27.74 11.36 -7.04
CA LEU A 150 -26.55 11.85 -7.72
C LEU A 150 -26.83 13.16 -8.45
N SER A 151 -25.86 14.07 -8.41
CA SER A 151 -25.89 15.30 -9.21
C SER A 151 -25.86 15.00 -10.71
N THR A 152 -26.20 15.98 -11.55
CA THR A 152 -26.12 15.84 -13.01
C THR A 152 -24.70 15.52 -13.49
N ALA A 153 -23.68 16.14 -12.89
CA ALA A 153 -22.28 15.87 -13.21
C ALA A 153 -21.89 14.42 -12.84
N GLN A 154 -22.32 13.93 -11.67
CA GLN A 154 -22.07 12.57 -11.24
C GLN A 154 -22.78 11.52 -12.10
N ARG A 155 -24.04 11.77 -12.48
CA ARG A 155 -24.78 10.91 -13.42
C ARG A 155 -24.09 10.85 -14.78
N SER A 156 -23.56 11.99 -15.26
CA SER A 156 -22.75 12.04 -16.50
C SER A 156 -21.44 11.24 -16.36
N ALA A 157 -20.76 11.34 -15.22
CA ALA A 157 -19.53 10.60 -14.95
C ALA A 157 -19.76 9.08 -14.98
N ILE A 158 -20.85 8.60 -14.36
CA ILE A 158 -21.25 7.18 -14.31
C ILE A 158 -21.83 6.69 -15.64
N GLY A 159 -22.60 7.52 -16.34
CA GLY A 159 -23.21 7.22 -17.63
C GLY A 159 -24.68 6.84 -17.55
N THR A 160 -25.01 5.65 -17.01
CA THR A 160 -26.40 5.14 -16.98
C THR A 160 -26.79 4.57 -15.62
N SER A 161 -28.09 4.50 -15.34
CA SER A 161 -28.61 3.85 -14.13
C SER A 161 -28.28 2.35 -14.09
N ALA A 162 -28.26 1.68 -15.24
CA ALA A 162 -27.85 0.27 -15.35
C ALA A 162 -26.37 0.08 -14.95
N THR A 163 -25.49 0.99 -15.36
CA THR A 163 -24.08 1.02 -14.92
C THR A 163 -24.00 1.25 -13.42
N LEU A 164 -24.77 2.19 -12.86
CA LEU A 164 -24.81 2.42 -11.43
C LEU A 164 -25.25 1.16 -10.66
N ASP A 165 -26.32 0.49 -11.09
CA ASP A 165 -26.80 -0.72 -10.43
C ASP A 165 -25.79 -1.87 -10.53
N TYR A 166 -25.08 -1.99 -11.66
CA TYR A 166 -23.97 -2.91 -11.81
C TYR A 166 -22.85 -2.65 -10.79
N LEU A 167 -22.44 -1.39 -10.61
CA LEU A 167 -21.42 -0.98 -9.64
C LEU A 167 -21.86 -1.20 -8.19
N ARG A 168 -23.17 -1.14 -7.93
CA ARG A 168 -23.76 -1.53 -6.64
C ARG A 168 -23.77 -3.04 -6.42
N GLY A 169 -23.48 -3.84 -7.44
CA GLY A 169 -23.41 -5.31 -7.37
C GLY A 169 -24.57 -6.05 -8.03
N ALA A 170 -25.45 -5.36 -8.76
CA ALA A 170 -26.51 -6.03 -9.51
C ALA A 170 -25.91 -6.80 -10.70
N THR A 171 -26.35 -8.04 -10.88
CA THR A 171 -25.87 -8.93 -11.96
C THR A 171 -26.85 -9.01 -13.13
N THR A 172 -28.05 -8.45 -13.01
CA THR A 172 -29.11 -8.55 -14.03
C THR A 172 -28.74 -7.90 -15.37
N GLY A 173 -27.84 -6.92 -15.38
CA GLY A 173 -27.33 -6.27 -16.59
C GLY A 173 -26.14 -6.99 -17.25
N GLU A 174 -25.64 -8.09 -16.67
CA GLU A 174 -24.50 -8.83 -17.20
C GLU A 174 -24.85 -9.63 -18.45
N ALA A 175 -23.88 -9.79 -19.36
CA ALA A 175 -24.06 -10.50 -20.63
C ALA A 175 -24.59 -11.94 -20.47
N ARG A 176 -24.17 -12.65 -19.42
CA ARG A 176 -24.66 -14.01 -19.12
C ARG A 176 -26.16 -14.05 -18.81
N ASN A 177 -26.73 -12.92 -18.40
CA ASN A 177 -28.14 -12.77 -18.05
C ASN A 177 -28.93 -12.04 -19.16
N GLY A 178 -28.36 -11.93 -20.38
CA GLY A 178 -28.99 -11.26 -21.53
C GLY A 178 -28.78 -9.74 -21.57
N GLY A 179 -27.93 -9.18 -20.71
CA GLY A 179 -27.53 -7.78 -20.74
C GLY A 179 -26.33 -7.51 -21.65
N SER A 180 -25.71 -6.33 -21.48
CA SER A 180 -24.53 -5.90 -22.26
C SER A 180 -23.29 -5.59 -21.40
N LEU A 181 -23.39 -5.75 -20.08
CA LEU A 181 -22.31 -5.44 -19.15
C LEU A 181 -21.39 -6.64 -18.92
N ARG A 182 -20.16 -6.37 -18.48
CA ARG A 182 -19.13 -7.37 -18.18
C ARG A 182 -19.61 -8.43 -17.19
N ASN A 183 -19.39 -9.70 -17.51
CA ASN A 183 -19.60 -10.80 -16.57
C ASN A 183 -18.54 -10.78 -15.46
N ARG A 184 -18.95 -10.76 -14.19
CA ARG A 184 -18.05 -10.84 -13.02
C ARG A 184 -18.08 -12.17 -12.29
N THR A 185 -16.93 -12.73 -11.96
CA THR A 185 -16.87 -13.88 -11.04
C THR A 185 -17.02 -13.47 -9.58
N SER A 186 -16.70 -12.22 -9.23
CA SER A 186 -16.90 -11.61 -7.91
C SER A 186 -17.37 -10.16 -8.04
N VAL A 187 -18.20 -9.69 -7.10
CA VAL A 187 -18.61 -8.27 -7.03
C VAL A 187 -17.45 -7.40 -6.52
N LEU A 188 -16.61 -7.95 -5.65
CA LEU A 188 -15.45 -7.28 -5.07
C LEU A 188 -14.32 -7.19 -6.10
N GLY A 189 -13.87 -5.95 -6.35
CA GLY A 189 -12.73 -5.66 -7.22
C GLY A 189 -11.39 -6.10 -6.64
N ASP A 190 -10.36 -6.08 -7.47
CA ASP A 190 -9.00 -6.37 -7.04
C ASP A 190 -8.47 -5.38 -5.98
N ILE A 191 -7.70 -5.90 -5.02
CA ILE A 191 -7.03 -5.09 -3.98
C ILE A 191 -5.52 -5.21 -4.19
N VAL A 192 -4.92 -4.20 -4.80
CA VAL A 192 -3.50 -4.24 -5.22
C VAL A 192 -2.60 -3.55 -4.20
N ASN A 193 -2.78 -2.24 -3.98
CA ASN A 193 -1.87 -1.47 -3.11
C ASN A 193 -2.49 -1.13 -1.75
N SER A 194 -3.81 -1.24 -1.58
CA SER A 194 -4.47 -0.89 -0.33
C SER A 194 -4.17 -1.89 0.77
N LEU A 195 -3.68 -1.36 1.89
CA LEU A 195 -3.48 -2.10 3.13
C LEU A 195 -4.76 -2.04 3.98
N PRO A 196 -5.28 -3.18 4.46
CA PRO A 196 -6.45 -3.17 5.33
C PRO A 196 -6.17 -2.43 6.64
N ALA A 197 -7.12 -1.60 7.09
CA ALA A 197 -7.09 -0.91 8.37
C ALA A 197 -8.09 -1.56 9.34
N TYR A 198 -7.58 -2.16 10.42
CA TYR A 198 -8.41 -2.73 11.47
C TYR A 198 -8.78 -1.66 12.52
N VAL A 199 -10.04 -1.68 12.94
CA VAL A 199 -10.58 -0.78 13.98
C VAL A 199 -11.40 -1.61 14.96
N GLY A 200 -10.89 -1.74 16.18
CA GLY A 200 -11.56 -2.40 17.30
C GLY A 200 -11.47 -1.55 18.56
N MET A 201 -11.38 -2.16 19.74
CA MET A 201 -11.22 -1.38 20.98
C MET A 201 -10.02 -0.43 20.88
N VAL A 202 -10.11 0.73 21.52
CA VAL A 202 -9.00 1.69 21.55
C VAL A 202 -8.00 1.30 22.65
N THR A 203 -6.87 0.72 22.21
CA THR A 203 -5.76 0.34 23.09
C THR A 203 -4.71 1.43 23.26
N ASP A 204 -4.73 2.46 22.40
CA ASP A 204 -3.84 3.61 22.51
C ASP A 204 -4.15 4.41 23.79
N LEU A 205 -3.13 4.59 24.64
CA LEU A 205 -3.20 5.35 25.89
C LEU A 205 -2.55 6.72 25.78
N ARG A 206 -1.91 7.03 24.65
CA ARG A 206 -0.91 8.12 24.57
C ARG A 206 -1.49 9.48 24.91
N PHE A 207 -2.78 9.71 24.66
CA PHE A 207 -3.40 11.00 24.92
C PHE A 207 -3.79 11.24 26.38
N GLU A 208 -3.84 10.20 27.22
CA GLU A 208 -4.19 10.34 28.64
C GLU A 208 -3.12 11.08 29.45
N ARG A 209 -1.89 11.16 28.92
CA ARG A 209 -0.78 11.85 29.58
C ARG A 209 -0.79 13.36 29.37
N PHE A 210 -1.57 13.87 28.41
CA PHE A 210 -1.54 15.27 28.02
C PHE A 210 -2.59 16.11 28.77
N THR A 211 -2.39 17.42 28.76
CA THR A 211 -3.24 18.38 29.49
C THR A 211 -3.88 19.43 28.58
N TRP A 212 -3.71 19.33 27.27
CA TRP A 212 -4.37 20.22 26.30
C TRP A 212 -5.89 19.98 26.24
N THR A 213 -6.61 20.97 25.73
CA THR A 213 -8.09 20.98 25.70
C THR A 213 -8.67 19.76 24.98
N GLY A 214 -9.40 18.92 25.73
CA GLY A 214 -10.02 17.68 25.22
C GLY A 214 -9.28 16.40 25.61
N ALA A 215 -7.99 16.47 25.99
CA ALA A 215 -7.23 15.29 26.41
C ALA A 215 -7.86 14.58 27.62
N SER A 216 -8.38 15.36 28.58
CA SER A 216 -8.98 14.84 29.80
C SER A 216 -10.22 13.97 29.61
N THR A 217 -10.88 14.02 28.44
CA THR A 217 -12.07 13.20 28.13
C THR A 217 -11.74 11.94 27.33
N TYR A 218 -10.48 11.71 26.97
CA TYR A 218 -10.06 10.59 26.14
C TYR A 218 -10.33 9.24 26.80
N GLN A 219 -10.07 9.11 28.10
CA GLN A 219 -10.36 7.88 28.85
C GLN A 219 -11.85 7.50 28.81
N ALA A 220 -12.74 8.50 28.88
CA ALA A 220 -14.18 8.29 28.77
C ALA A 220 -14.57 7.83 27.36
N HIS A 221 -13.97 8.43 26.31
CA HIS A 221 -14.14 7.99 24.93
C HIS A 221 -13.74 6.53 24.72
N ARG A 222 -12.54 6.16 25.17
CA ARG A 222 -12.04 4.78 25.08
C ARG A 222 -12.99 3.78 25.73
N THR A 223 -13.53 4.14 26.89
CA THR A 223 -14.52 3.33 27.60
C THR A 223 -15.81 3.19 26.79
N ALA A 224 -16.29 4.28 26.18
CA ALA A 224 -17.50 4.30 25.38
C ALA A 224 -17.39 3.44 24.10
N VAL A 225 -16.21 3.36 23.49
CA VAL A 225 -15.96 2.55 22.28
C VAL A 225 -15.33 1.18 22.55
N ALA A 226 -15.16 0.79 23.82
CA ALA A 226 -14.47 -0.45 24.20
C ALA A 226 -15.14 -1.71 23.61
N SER A 227 -16.47 -1.70 23.51
CA SER A 227 -17.28 -2.79 22.94
C SER A 227 -17.80 -2.50 21.54
N ARG A 228 -17.22 -1.52 20.83
CA ARG A 228 -17.63 -1.26 19.44
C ARG A 228 -17.35 -2.50 18.60
N ARG A 229 -18.15 -2.68 17.56
CA ARG A 229 -17.89 -3.72 16.57
C ARG A 229 -16.52 -3.53 15.94
N GLU A 230 -15.82 -4.65 15.80
CA GLU A 230 -14.52 -4.71 15.14
C GLU A 230 -14.72 -4.68 13.63
N MET A 231 -14.03 -3.77 12.96
CA MET A 231 -14.15 -3.52 11.53
C MET A 231 -12.80 -3.62 10.83
N VAL A 232 -12.82 -3.98 9.55
CA VAL A 232 -11.69 -3.86 8.64
C VAL A 232 -12.10 -3.03 7.43
N TYR A 233 -11.33 -1.99 7.15
CA TYR A 233 -11.54 -1.09 6.03
C TYR A 233 -10.48 -1.33 4.97
N VAL A 234 -10.87 -1.42 3.69
CA VAL A 234 -9.91 -1.60 2.59
C VAL A 234 -10.46 -0.98 1.31
N ALA A 235 -9.59 -0.34 0.54
CA ALA A 235 -9.94 0.23 -0.75
C ALA A 235 -9.72 -0.80 -1.86
N ALA A 236 -10.62 -0.85 -2.84
CA ALA A 236 -10.57 -1.79 -3.95
C ALA A 236 -10.72 -1.08 -5.31
N ASN A 237 -10.18 -1.72 -6.35
CA ASN A 237 -10.22 -1.24 -7.73
C ASN A 237 -11.54 -1.56 -8.45
N ASP A 238 -12.61 -1.73 -7.70
CA ASP A 238 -13.99 -1.50 -8.15
C ASP A 238 -14.48 -0.08 -7.81
N GLY A 239 -13.62 0.74 -7.19
CA GLY A 239 -13.86 2.15 -6.86
C GLY A 239 -14.34 2.38 -5.44
N TRP A 240 -14.52 1.35 -4.63
CA TRP A 240 -15.05 1.46 -3.28
C TRP A 240 -13.95 1.45 -2.21
N LEU A 241 -14.22 2.09 -1.08
CA LEU A 241 -13.70 1.69 0.22
C LEU A 241 -14.77 0.79 0.85
N HIS A 242 -14.42 -0.46 1.12
CA HIS A 242 -15.29 -1.42 1.78
C HIS A 242 -15.06 -1.43 3.29
N ALA A 243 -16.13 -1.57 4.07
CA ALA A 243 -16.09 -1.75 5.52
C ALA A 243 -16.68 -3.11 5.89
N PHE A 244 -15.81 -4.05 6.27
CA PHE A 244 -16.18 -5.41 6.65
C PHE A 244 -16.21 -5.59 8.16
N ASP A 245 -17.15 -6.37 8.66
CA ASP A 245 -17.07 -6.90 10.03
C ASP A 245 -15.82 -7.79 10.13
N ALA A 246 -14.94 -7.48 11.09
CA ALA A 246 -13.66 -8.15 11.22
C ALA A 246 -13.78 -9.65 11.55
N ARG A 247 -14.89 -10.08 12.13
CA ARG A 247 -15.11 -11.46 12.57
C ARG A 247 -15.85 -12.30 11.55
N THR A 248 -16.80 -11.71 10.82
CA THR A 248 -17.67 -12.45 9.89
C THR A 248 -17.34 -12.22 8.42
N GLY A 249 -16.62 -11.14 8.09
CA GLY A 249 -16.37 -10.75 6.70
C GLY A 249 -17.57 -10.07 6.01
N GLU A 250 -18.69 -9.91 6.69
CA GLU A 250 -19.89 -9.24 6.14
C GLU A 250 -19.61 -7.77 5.86
N GLU A 251 -19.91 -7.31 4.65
CA GLU A 251 -19.83 -5.89 4.32
C GLU A 251 -20.96 -5.11 5.01
N ARG A 252 -20.58 -4.17 5.87
CA ARG A 252 -21.51 -3.33 6.64
C ARG A 252 -21.89 -2.07 5.89
N PHE A 253 -20.92 -1.47 5.19
CA PHE A 253 -21.13 -0.37 4.26
C PHE A 253 -19.95 -0.27 3.28
N ALA A 254 -20.13 0.53 2.23
CA ALA A 254 -19.03 0.98 1.39
C ALA A 254 -19.17 2.45 1.00
N TYR A 255 -18.04 3.08 0.69
CA TYR A 255 -17.94 4.48 0.28
C TYR A 255 -17.22 4.61 -1.06
N ALA A 256 -17.81 5.29 -2.04
CA ALA A 256 -17.14 5.59 -3.31
C ALA A 256 -16.77 7.07 -3.37
N PRO A 257 -15.47 7.43 -3.50
CA PRO A 257 -15.09 8.81 -3.68
C PRO A 257 -15.51 9.32 -5.07
N THR A 258 -15.88 10.59 -5.17
CA THR A 258 -16.42 11.14 -6.44
C THR A 258 -15.41 11.09 -7.58
N GLY A 259 -14.12 11.25 -7.27
CA GLY A 259 -13.02 11.11 -8.23
C GLY A 259 -12.91 9.72 -8.86
N ALA A 260 -13.52 8.67 -8.28
CA ALA A 260 -13.50 7.31 -8.84
C ALA A 260 -14.59 7.08 -9.89
N PHE A 261 -15.59 7.95 -10.02
CA PHE A 261 -16.78 7.66 -10.84
C PHE A 261 -16.43 7.48 -12.33
N SER A 262 -15.49 8.28 -12.83
CA SER A 262 -15.07 8.26 -14.23
C SER A 262 -14.29 6.99 -14.60
N THR A 263 -13.58 6.38 -13.63
CA THR A 263 -12.81 5.16 -13.83
C THR A 263 -13.62 3.92 -13.46
N MET A 264 -14.41 3.95 -12.39
CA MET A 264 -15.20 2.80 -11.94
C MET A 264 -16.25 2.34 -12.94
N LYS A 265 -16.86 3.25 -13.71
CA LYS A 265 -17.78 2.85 -14.79
C LYS A 265 -17.14 1.91 -15.82
N LEU A 266 -15.82 1.94 -15.98
CA LEU A 266 -15.11 1.11 -16.94
C LEU A 266 -15.19 -0.37 -16.55
N LEU A 267 -15.41 -0.68 -15.27
CA LEU A 267 -15.60 -2.04 -14.78
C LEU A 267 -16.80 -2.75 -15.45
N ALA A 268 -17.79 -1.98 -15.89
CA ALA A 268 -18.97 -2.51 -16.56
C ALA A 268 -18.75 -2.85 -18.04
N ASN A 269 -17.61 -2.46 -18.62
CA ASN A 269 -17.26 -2.74 -20.01
C ASN A 269 -16.83 -4.21 -20.17
N PRO A 270 -17.44 -5.01 -21.07
CA PRO A 270 -16.99 -6.38 -21.36
C PRO A 270 -15.50 -6.50 -21.68
N GLU A 271 -14.91 -5.49 -22.32
CA GLU A 271 -13.49 -5.41 -22.68
C GLU A 271 -12.65 -4.65 -21.61
N TYR A 272 -13.04 -4.74 -20.33
CA TYR A 272 -12.36 -4.03 -19.25
C TYR A 272 -10.89 -4.44 -19.16
N VAL A 273 -10.02 -3.43 -19.24
CA VAL A 273 -8.60 -3.52 -18.89
C VAL A 273 -8.41 -2.80 -17.57
N HIS A 274 -7.60 -3.39 -16.70
CA HIS A 274 -7.35 -2.88 -15.35
C HIS A 274 -7.10 -1.38 -15.27
N LYS A 275 -7.74 -0.76 -14.28
CA LYS A 275 -7.48 0.59 -13.84
C LYS A 275 -7.40 0.59 -12.32
N PHE A 276 -6.41 1.29 -11.79
CA PHE A 276 -6.49 1.75 -10.41
C PHE A 276 -7.66 2.72 -10.26
N MET A 277 -8.46 2.59 -9.20
CA MET A 277 -9.66 3.43 -8.99
C MET A 277 -9.68 4.06 -7.61
N ASN A 278 -9.81 3.24 -6.57
CA ASN A 278 -9.64 3.61 -5.18
C ASN A 278 -8.62 2.65 -4.58
N ASP A 279 -7.35 3.04 -4.62
CA ASP A 279 -6.22 2.12 -4.42
C ASP A 279 -5.31 2.55 -3.26
N GLY A 280 -5.65 3.65 -2.59
CA GLY A 280 -4.91 4.13 -1.42
C GLY A 280 -5.20 3.29 -0.19
N SER A 281 -4.25 3.23 0.74
CA SER A 281 -4.46 2.59 2.04
C SER A 281 -5.23 3.54 2.96
N PRO A 282 -6.34 3.10 3.58
CA PRO A 282 -7.00 3.87 4.62
C PRO A 282 -6.11 4.01 5.87
N VAL A 283 -6.13 5.18 6.50
CA VAL A 283 -5.48 5.45 7.79
C VAL A 283 -6.55 5.86 8.79
N VAL A 284 -6.48 5.32 10.01
CA VAL A 284 -7.46 5.60 11.06
C VAL A 284 -6.76 6.15 12.29
N ALA A 285 -7.36 7.17 12.92
CA ALA A 285 -6.88 7.70 14.18
C ALA A 285 -8.04 8.16 15.08
N GLU A 286 -7.78 8.14 16.39
CA GLU A 286 -8.62 8.83 17.36
C GLU A 286 -8.24 10.32 17.37
N VAL A 287 -9.21 11.20 17.12
CA VAL A 287 -9.04 12.65 16.99
C VAL A 287 -10.10 13.40 17.81
N HIS A 288 -9.80 14.61 18.23
CA HIS A 288 -10.73 15.43 19.02
C HIS A 288 -11.06 16.74 18.30
N PHE A 289 -12.33 16.92 17.91
CA PHE A 289 -12.82 18.17 17.35
C PHE A 289 -14.30 18.39 17.68
N SER A 290 -14.74 19.64 17.66
CA SER A 290 -16.11 20.02 18.02
C SER A 290 -16.56 19.47 19.38
N GLY A 291 -15.64 19.44 20.35
CA GLY A 291 -15.90 19.02 21.74
C GLY A 291 -16.08 17.51 21.97
N ALA A 292 -15.77 16.66 20.98
CA ALA A 292 -15.89 15.22 21.10
C ALA A 292 -14.72 14.48 20.46
N TRP A 293 -14.37 13.35 21.06
CA TRP A 293 -13.48 12.36 20.47
C TRP A 293 -14.21 11.54 19.41
N ARG A 294 -13.50 11.22 18.33
CA ARG A 294 -14.00 10.46 17.19
C ARG A 294 -12.90 9.58 16.65
N THR A 295 -13.29 8.48 16.03
CA THR A 295 -12.42 7.66 15.20
C THR A 295 -12.64 8.05 13.76
N VAL A 296 -11.65 8.72 13.17
CA VAL A 296 -11.73 9.19 11.77
C VAL A 296 -10.86 8.33 10.89
N LEU A 297 -11.45 7.87 9.79
CA LEU A 297 -10.76 7.22 8.70
C LEU A 297 -10.48 8.24 7.60
N ILE A 298 -9.24 8.32 7.16
CA ILE A 298 -8.80 9.06 5.98
C ILE A 298 -8.44 8.06 4.89
N GLY A 299 -9.03 8.24 3.71
CA GLY A 299 -8.65 7.47 2.53
C GLY A 299 -8.21 8.38 1.40
N THR A 300 -7.46 7.80 0.47
CA THR A 300 -7.06 8.45 -0.78
C THR A 300 -7.34 7.51 -1.94
N GLN A 301 -7.45 8.05 -3.15
CA GLN A 301 -7.58 7.21 -4.34
C GLN A 301 -6.27 6.50 -4.73
N GLY A 302 -5.14 6.79 -4.07
CA GLY A 302 -3.86 6.17 -4.40
C GLY A 302 -3.44 6.45 -5.84
N ARG A 303 -3.14 5.37 -6.58
CA ARG A 303 -2.85 5.45 -8.03
C ARG A 303 -4.08 5.77 -8.88
N GLY A 304 -5.29 5.60 -8.35
CA GLY A 304 -6.53 5.70 -9.12
C GLY A 304 -7.05 7.10 -9.37
N GLY A 305 -6.58 8.11 -8.62
CA GLY A 305 -7.09 9.46 -8.76
C GLY A 305 -6.51 10.47 -7.77
N LYS A 306 -7.17 11.62 -7.67
CA LYS A 306 -6.69 12.84 -6.99
C LYS A 306 -7.74 13.35 -6.01
N THR A 307 -8.12 12.48 -5.08
CA THR A 307 -9.12 12.78 -4.05
C THR A 307 -8.69 12.17 -2.74
N VAL A 308 -8.83 12.96 -1.68
CA VAL A 308 -8.70 12.56 -0.29
C VAL A 308 -10.07 12.70 0.35
N TYR A 309 -10.45 11.77 1.23
CA TYR A 309 -11.76 11.78 1.87
C TYR A 309 -11.67 11.37 3.32
N ALA A 310 -12.63 11.81 4.13
CA ALA A 310 -12.70 11.51 5.54
C ALA A 310 -14.07 10.97 5.95
N LEU A 311 -14.07 9.91 6.75
CA LEU A 311 -15.25 9.26 7.30
C LEU A 311 -15.15 9.21 8.84
N ASP A 312 -16.24 9.54 9.53
CA ASP A 312 -16.39 9.26 10.96
C ASP A 312 -16.86 7.83 11.16
N VAL A 313 -15.92 6.95 11.52
CA VAL A 313 -16.13 5.50 11.71
C VAL A 313 -16.23 5.12 13.19
N THR A 314 -16.50 6.10 14.07
CA THR A 314 -16.56 5.88 15.53
C THR A 314 -17.55 4.78 15.91
N ASN A 315 -18.74 4.78 15.29
CA ASN A 315 -19.77 3.76 15.47
C ASN A 315 -20.17 3.14 14.13
N PRO A 316 -19.64 1.95 13.78
CA PRO A 316 -19.92 1.32 12.49
C PRO A 316 -21.35 0.78 12.36
N ASP A 317 -22.02 0.44 13.47
CA ASP A 317 -23.39 -0.11 13.43
C ASP A 317 -24.44 0.96 13.10
N SER A 318 -24.10 2.24 13.25
CA SER A 318 -24.94 3.39 12.90
C SER A 318 -24.32 4.27 11.81
N PHE A 319 -23.44 3.72 10.97
CA PHE A 319 -22.84 4.49 9.89
C PHE A 319 -23.91 4.91 8.88
N ALA A 320 -23.89 6.18 8.47
CA ALA A 320 -24.87 6.76 7.56
C ALA A 320 -24.24 7.91 6.75
N ALA A 321 -25.00 8.48 5.82
CA ALA A 321 -24.51 9.52 4.91
C ALA A 321 -23.88 10.73 5.63
N ASN A 322 -24.42 11.15 6.78
CA ASN A 322 -23.86 12.25 7.59
C ASN A 322 -22.53 11.91 8.31
N LYS A 323 -22.04 10.68 8.16
CA LYS A 323 -20.71 10.24 8.64
C LYS A 323 -19.64 10.33 7.55
N VAL A 324 -19.99 10.68 6.32
CA VAL A 324 -19.04 11.17 5.34
C VAL A 324 -18.75 12.63 5.68
N LEU A 325 -17.53 12.92 6.15
CA LEU A 325 -17.18 14.24 6.68
C LEU A 325 -16.90 15.22 5.54
N TRP A 326 -16.05 14.83 4.60
CA TRP A 326 -15.64 15.68 3.48
C TRP A 326 -14.87 14.89 2.41
N GLU A 327 -14.80 15.48 1.22
CA GLU A 327 -13.81 15.17 0.20
C GLU A 327 -12.98 16.41 -0.12
N TYR A 328 -11.71 16.18 -0.45
CA TYR A 328 -10.77 17.22 -0.83
C TYR A 328 -10.15 16.92 -2.19
N THR A 329 -10.14 17.95 -3.04
CA THR A 329 -9.42 17.99 -4.31
C THR A 329 -8.78 19.35 -4.48
N HIS A 330 -7.66 19.41 -5.20
CA HIS A 330 -6.91 20.65 -5.44
C HIS A 330 -6.07 20.53 -6.71
N ALA A 331 -5.71 21.64 -7.34
CA ALA A 331 -4.87 21.64 -8.54
C ALA A 331 -3.49 21.01 -8.29
N ASP A 332 -2.91 21.29 -7.12
CA ASP A 332 -1.65 20.69 -6.66
C ASP A 332 -1.80 19.26 -6.16
N LEU A 333 -3.03 18.73 -5.96
CA LEU A 333 -3.21 17.35 -5.54
C LEU A 333 -3.03 16.39 -6.72
N GLY A 334 -2.13 15.43 -6.55
CA GLY A 334 -1.83 14.35 -7.47
C GLY A 334 -2.31 12.99 -6.94
N GLN A 335 -1.71 11.93 -7.49
CA GLN A 335 -1.88 10.55 -7.04
C GLN A 335 -1.07 10.33 -5.76
N THR A 336 -1.76 10.31 -4.62
CA THR A 336 -1.17 10.15 -3.29
C THR A 336 -0.98 8.67 -2.97
N VAL A 337 0.13 8.09 -3.42
CA VAL A 337 0.42 6.65 -3.20
C VAL A 337 0.90 6.32 -1.78
N GLY A 338 1.23 7.34 -1.00
CA GLY A 338 1.67 7.22 0.40
C GLY A 338 0.51 7.36 1.39
N ASN A 339 0.75 6.90 2.62
CA ASN A 339 -0.20 7.04 3.71
C ASN A 339 -0.24 8.49 4.23
N PRO A 340 -1.44 9.06 4.46
CA PRO A 340 -1.59 10.33 5.18
C PRO A 340 -1.16 10.22 6.65
N VAL A 341 -0.66 11.32 7.20
CA VAL A 341 -0.41 11.45 8.64
C VAL A 341 -1.59 12.17 9.28
N ILE A 342 -2.15 11.59 10.35
CA ILE A 342 -3.17 12.26 11.18
C ILE A 342 -2.51 12.66 12.50
N ALA A 343 -2.45 13.95 12.77
CA ALA A 343 -1.75 14.49 13.93
C ALA A 343 -2.49 15.69 14.54
N ARG A 344 -2.23 15.95 15.83
CA ARG A 344 -2.52 17.25 16.44
C ARG A 344 -1.37 18.20 16.11
N MET A 345 -1.70 19.45 15.82
CA MET A 345 -0.76 20.47 15.35
C MET A 345 -0.62 21.58 16.39
N ASN A 346 0.46 22.36 16.26
CA ASN A 346 0.79 23.47 17.17
C ASN A 346 -0.24 24.62 17.20
N ASP A 347 -1.17 24.68 16.24
CA ASP A 347 -2.32 25.60 16.26
C ASP A 347 -3.48 25.10 17.17
N GLY A 348 -3.30 23.93 17.76
CA GLY A 348 -4.21 23.26 18.67
C GLY A 348 -5.28 22.39 17.98
N ASN A 349 -5.31 22.37 16.64
CA ASN A 349 -6.25 21.58 15.86
C ASN A 349 -5.66 20.24 15.41
N TRP A 350 -6.55 19.34 15.03
CA TRP A 350 -6.18 18.09 14.38
C TRP A 350 -6.17 18.26 12.86
N ALA A 351 -5.18 17.68 12.21
CA ALA A 351 -4.99 17.81 10.77
C ALA A 351 -4.64 16.48 10.10
N VAL A 352 -4.89 16.43 8.80
CA VAL A 352 -4.36 15.45 7.87
C VAL A 352 -3.21 16.11 7.12
N VAL A 353 -2.01 15.55 7.23
CA VAL A 353 -0.81 16.02 6.55
C VAL A 353 -0.45 15.02 5.45
N ILE A 354 -0.35 15.50 4.22
CA ILE A 354 -0.03 14.67 3.04
C ILE A 354 1.03 15.34 2.17
N GLY A 355 1.91 14.54 1.60
CA GLY A 355 2.57 14.93 0.36
C GLY A 355 1.54 14.94 -0.77
N ASN A 356 1.62 15.95 -1.63
CA ASN A 356 0.61 16.15 -2.67
C ASN A 356 0.58 15.02 -3.72
N GLY A 357 1.54 14.11 -3.73
CA GLY A 357 1.59 13.00 -4.68
C GLY A 357 2.00 13.44 -6.08
N TYR A 358 1.87 12.53 -7.04
CA TYR A 358 2.45 12.69 -8.38
C TYR A 358 1.42 13.05 -9.44
N ASN A 359 1.88 13.55 -10.58
CA ASN A 359 1.01 13.93 -11.70
C ASN A 359 -0.05 14.98 -11.30
N SER A 360 0.28 15.91 -10.39
CA SER A 360 -0.56 17.07 -10.06
C SER A 360 -0.66 18.02 -11.27
N ALA A 361 -1.64 18.91 -11.31
CA ALA A 361 -1.85 19.77 -12.48
C ALA A 361 -0.72 20.79 -12.69
N ASN A 362 0.00 21.15 -11.62
CA ASN A 362 1.10 22.11 -11.64
C ASN A 362 2.49 21.46 -11.63
N ASP A 363 2.57 20.12 -11.62
CA ASP A 363 3.83 19.36 -11.66
C ASP A 363 4.86 19.72 -10.56
N ARG A 364 4.40 20.28 -9.43
CA ARG A 364 5.23 20.68 -8.28
C ARG A 364 5.03 19.78 -7.08
N ALA A 365 6.07 19.66 -6.26
CA ALA A 365 5.97 19.03 -4.94
C ALA A 365 5.49 20.03 -3.87
N ALA A 366 4.52 19.63 -3.06
CA ALA A 366 4.01 20.45 -1.96
C ALA A 366 3.55 19.56 -0.80
N LEU A 367 3.66 20.08 0.42
CA LEU A 367 2.99 19.52 1.60
C LEU A 367 1.63 20.19 1.74
N LEU A 368 0.57 19.40 1.89
CA LEU A 368 -0.78 19.89 2.14
C LEU A 368 -1.19 19.53 3.56
N VAL A 369 -1.70 20.51 4.29
CA VAL A 369 -2.24 20.35 5.64
C VAL A 369 -3.73 20.67 5.60
N LEU A 370 -4.56 19.67 5.88
CA LEU A 370 -6.02 19.77 5.83
C LEU A 370 -6.58 19.66 7.24
N ASN A 371 -7.55 20.48 7.58
CA ASN A 371 -8.24 20.38 8.87
C ASN A 371 -9.06 19.06 8.92
N ILE A 372 -8.90 18.28 10.00
CA ILE A 372 -9.53 16.96 10.10
C ILE A 372 -11.07 17.02 10.06
N ALA A 373 -11.67 18.10 10.57
CA ALA A 373 -13.10 18.18 10.81
C ALA A 373 -13.89 18.50 9.54
N ASN A 374 -13.31 19.28 8.64
CA ASN A 374 -14.02 19.82 7.47
C ASN A 374 -13.23 19.76 6.14
N GLY A 375 -11.99 19.27 6.15
CA GLY A 375 -11.17 19.12 4.95
C GLY A 375 -10.64 20.44 4.38
N ALA A 376 -10.84 21.56 5.08
CA ALA A 376 -10.32 22.85 4.64
C ALA A 376 -8.79 22.83 4.60
N LEU A 377 -8.22 23.39 3.53
CA LEU A 377 -6.78 23.58 3.41
C LEU A 377 -6.33 24.62 4.45
N VAL A 378 -5.59 24.16 5.46
CA VAL A 378 -4.99 25.01 6.49
C VAL A 378 -3.72 25.66 5.96
N GLN A 379 -2.86 24.86 5.33
CA GLN A 379 -1.64 25.35 4.73
C GLN A 379 -1.22 24.50 3.53
N ARG A 380 -0.67 25.19 2.53
CA ARG A 380 0.02 24.60 1.38
C ARG A 380 1.46 25.08 1.38
N ILE A 381 2.39 24.17 1.67
CA ILE A 381 3.81 24.48 1.68
C ILE A 381 4.43 24.02 0.36
N ASP A 382 4.58 24.95 -0.56
CA ASP A 382 5.18 24.72 -1.88
C ASP A 382 6.71 24.61 -1.77
N THR A 383 7.27 23.57 -2.37
CA THR A 383 8.73 23.42 -2.48
C THR A 383 9.32 24.25 -3.62
N MET A 384 8.47 24.85 -4.46
CA MET A 384 8.83 25.56 -5.69
C MET A 384 9.64 24.69 -6.67
N GLN A 385 9.70 23.37 -6.45
CA GLN A 385 10.42 22.41 -7.28
C GLN A 385 9.44 21.61 -8.14
N GLY A 386 9.75 21.55 -9.44
CA GLY A 386 8.98 20.85 -10.45
C GLY A 386 8.45 21.76 -11.55
N THR A 387 8.43 21.24 -12.77
CA THR A 387 7.91 21.90 -13.98
C THR A 387 7.27 20.85 -14.89
N SER A 388 6.52 21.27 -15.90
CA SER A 388 5.96 20.34 -16.89
C SER A 388 7.01 19.53 -17.67
N THR A 389 8.25 20.03 -17.77
CA THR A 389 9.38 19.32 -18.42
C THR A 389 10.19 18.47 -17.45
N SER A 390 10.09 18.73 -16.15
CA SER A 390 10.69 17.92 -15.09
C SER A 390 9.68 17.79 -13.94
N PRO A 391 8.64 16.96 -14.13
CA PRO A 391 7.55 16.88 -13.16
C PRO A 391 8.02 16.39 -11.81
N ASN A 392 7.46 16.99 -10.77
CA ASN A 392 7.72 16.63 -9.38
C ASN A 392 6.42 16.26 -8.65
N GLY A 393 6.57 15.74 -7.44
CA GLY A 393 5.49 15.42 -6.53
C GLY A 393 6.06 14.92 -5.22
N LEU A 394 5.43 15.29 -4.11
CA LEU A 394 5.91 14.94 -2.79
C LEU A 394 5.39 13.56 -2.38
N ALA A 395 6.29 12.67 -1.97
CA ALA A 395 5.97 11.33 -1.45
C ALA A 395 5.29 11.40 -0.06
N ALA A 396 5.04 10.23 0.54
CA ALA A 396 4.50 10.15 1.91
C ALA A 396 5.37 10.98 2.87
N ALA A 397 4.71 11.80 3.69
CA ALA A 397 5.36 12.54 4.75
C ALA A 397 5.38 11.72 6.04
N GLU A 398 6.38 11.93 6.88
CA GLU A 398 6.46 11.41 8.23
C GLU A 398 6.64 12.57 9.21
N GLY A 399 5.85 12.59 10.27
CA GLY A 399 5.84 13.67 11.25
C GLY A 399 6.59 13.32 12.54
N VAL A 400 7.09 14.32 13.24
CA VAL A 400 7.73 14.17 14.55
C VAL A 400 7.30 15.28 15.51
N ASP A 401 6.98 14.84 16.73
CA ASP A 401 6.78 15.65 17.94
C ASP A 401 8.13 15.65 18.70
N ILE A 402 8.84 16.78 18.68
CA ILE A 402 10.22 16.90 19.17
C ILE A 402 10.27 17.18 20.67
N ASP A 403 9.30 17.93 21.19
CA ASP A 403 9.24 18.35 22.59
C ASP A 403 8.31 17.50 23.46
N ARG A 404 7.58 16.58 22.84
CA ARG A 404 6.74 15.53 23.42
C ARG A 404 5.48 16.05 24.09
N ASP A 405 4.95 17.17 23.63
CA ASP A 405 3.72 17.77 24.15
C ASP A 405 2.43 17.20 23.49
N GLY A 406 2.59 16.39 22.45
CA GLY A 406 1.51 15.75 21.69
C GLY A 406 1.15 16.45 20.40
N ASP A 407 1.76 17.60 20.11
CA ASP A 407 1.66 18.34 18.86
C ASP A 407 2.87 18.06 17.97
N PHE A 408 2.62 17.95 16.67
CA PHE A 408 3.69 17.63 15.73
C PHE A 408 4.35 18.90 15.21
N ASP A 409 5.69 18.91 15.20
CA ASP A 409 6.50 20.08 14.90
C ASP A 409 7.11 20.05 13.51
N TYR A 410 7.68 18.89 13.15
CA TYR A 410 8.41 18.74 11.91
C TYR A 410 7.85 17.60 11.07
N PHE A 411 7.88 17.79 9.76
CA PHE A 411 7.52 16.77 8.80
C PHE A 411 8.64 16.58 7.78
N TYR A 412 8.89 15.35 7.41
CA TYR A 412 9.92 14.97 6.43
C TYR A 412 9.28 14.24 5.27
N ALA A 413 9.68 14.56 4.05
CA ALA A 413 9.18 13.87 2.86
C ALA A 413 10.20 13.95 1.71
N GLY A 414 10.25 12.90 0.91
CA GLY A 414 11.02 12.85 -0.33
C GLY A 414 10.22 13.35 -1.54
N ASP A 415 10.91 13.67 -2.64
CA ASP A 415 10.27 14.01 -3.91
C ASP A 415 10.89 13.29 -5.13
N LEU A 416 10.26 13.42 -6.30
CA LEU A 416 10.74 12.79 -7.54
C LEU A 416 12.08 13.37 -8.04
N LEU A 417 12.46 14.55 -7.58
CA LEU A 417 13.72 15.21 -7.88
C LEU A 417 14.81 14.89 -6.85
N GLY A 418 14.58 13.87 -6.01
CA GLY A 418 15.54 13.34 -5.05
C GLY A 418 15.76 14.24 -3.84
N ASN A 419 14.93 15.27 -3.64
CA ASN A 419 15.04 16.13 -2.49
C ASN A 419 14.36 15.49 -1.29
N LEU A 420 15.05 15.45 -0.16
CA LEU A 420 14.49 15.21 1.16
C LEU A 420 14.20 16.56 1.82
N TRP A 421 12.92 16.87 2.00
CA TRP A 421 12.45 18.09 2.62
C TRP A 421 12.27 17.92 4.12
N LYS A 422 12.48 19.02 4.86
CA LYS A 422 12.02 19.22 6.22
C LYS A 422 11.05 20.40 6.21
N PHE A 423 9.87 20.21 6.76
CA PHE A 423 8.88 21.26 6.95
C PHE A 423 8.79 21.60 8.43
N ASP A 424 8.76 22.90 8.74
CA ASP A 424 8.62 23.45 10.08
C ASP A 424 7.19 23.94 10.29
N LEU A 425 6.46 23.19 11.11
CA LEU A 425 5.08 23.42 11.53
C LEU A 425 4.99 23.67 13.05
N SER A 426 6.11 24.01 13.70
CA SER A 426 6.21 24.22 15.16
C SER A 426 5.58 25.53 15.66
N ASN A 427 5.23 26.44 14.74
CA ASN A 427 4.61 27.70 15.11
C ASN A 427 3.10 27.51 15.38
N SER A 428 2.54 28.21 16.37
CA SER A 428 1.10 28.16 16.65
C SER A 428 0.24 28.85 15.59
N ASP A 429 0.82 29.73 14.77
CA ASP A 429 0.17 30.34 13.61
C ASP A 429 0.48 29.53 12.33
N PRO A 430 -0.51 28.85 11.73
CA PRO A 430 -0.31 28.09 10.50
C PRO A 430 0.24 28.91 9.32
N ALA A 431 0.07 30.24 9.31
CA ALA A 431 0.63 31.10 8.27
C ALA A 431 2.17 31.16 8.32
N GLN A 432 2.79 30.79 9.45
CA GLN A 432 4.24 30.75 9.60
C GLN A 432 4.85 29.39 9.23
N TRP A 433 4.03 28.36 9.02
CA TRP A 433 4.47 27.03 8.62
C TRP A 433 5.11 27.06 7.22
N ARG A 434 6.29 26.45 7.08
CA ARG A 434 7.11 26.57 5.86
C ARG A 434 8.11 25.43 5.70
N SER A 435 8.83 25.40 4.57
CA SER A 435 10.08 24.64 4.48
C SER A 435 11.06 25.14 5.55
N ALA A 436 11.67 24.22 6.30
CA ALA A 436 12.54 24.56 7.42
C ALA A 436 13.82 25.28 6.98
N TYR A 437 14.25 25.08 5.74
CA TYR A 437 15.44 25.71 5.17
C TYR A 437 15.10 26.56 3.94
N GLY A 438 15.89 27.62 3.74
CA GLY A 438 15.69 28.60 2.68
C GLY A 438 14.67 29.68 3.04
N THR A 439 14.09 30.31 2.03
CA THR A 439 13.00 31.29 2.18
C THR A 439 11.72 30.73 1.56
N VAL A 440 10.57 31.36 1.81
CA VAL A 440 9.30 30.95 1.17
C VAL A 440 9.39 31.01 -0.37
N ALA A 441 10.14 31.96 -0.91
CA ALA A 441 10.34 32.10 -2.36
C ALA A 441 11.39 31.12 -2.92
N VAL A 442 12.36 30.72 -2.10
CA VAL A 442 13.47 29.83 -2.49
C VAL A 442 13.72 28.81 -1.37
N PRO A 443 12.78 27.88 -1.16
CA PRO A 443 12.92 26.86 -0.13
C PRO A 443 14.04 25.89 -0.50
N GLN A 444 14.71 25.32 0.50
CA GLN A 444 15.84 24.41 0.33
C GLN A 444 15.58 23.08 1.02
N PRO A 445 16.01 21.95 0.45
CA PRO A 445 15.86 20.65 1.10
C PRO A 445 16.88 20.46 2.23
N LEU A 446 16.61 19.48 3.10
CA LEU A 446 17.59 18.96 4.04
C LEU A 446 18.73 18.28 3.28
N PHE A 447 18.43 17.54 2.22
CA PHE A 447 19.41 16.81 1.42
C PHE A 447 18.87 16.57 0.00
N THR A 448 19.74 16.46 -1.00
CA THR A 448 19.36 16.02 -2.36
C THR A 448 20.11 14.74 -2.69
N ALA A 449 19.37 13.64 -2.84
CA ALA A 449 19.87 12.33 -3.21
C ALA A 449 20.32 12.30 -4.67
N ARG A 450 21.59 11.98 -4.86
CA ARG A 450 22.23 11.88 -6.16
C ARG A 450 23.14 10.66 -6.19
N SER A 451 23.31 10.02 -7.34
CA SER A 451 24.26 8.93 -7.55
C SER A 451 25.72 9.41 -7.41
N SER A 452 26.65 8.46 -7.46
CA SER A 452 28.10 8.76 -7.57
C SER A 452 28.46 9.56 -8.82
N THR A 453 27.64 9.51 -9.88
CA THR A 453 27.76 10.29 -11.12
C THR A 453 26.96 11.59 -11.10
N ASN A 454 26.48 12.01 -9.92
CA ASN A 454 25.70 13.23 -9.70
C ASN A 454 24.29 13.24 -10.34
N ALA A 455 23.81 12.09 -10.82
CA ALA A 455 22.45 11.94 -11.34
C ALA A 455 21.43 11.95 -10.19
N VAL A 456 20.31 12.64 -10.36
CA VAL A 456 19.24 12.69 -9.36
C VAL A 456 18.65 11.29 -9.14
N GLN A 457 18.38 10.96 -7.88
CA GLN A 457 17.74 9.69 -7.49
C GLN A 457 16.38 9.98 -6.83
N PRO A 458 15.25 9.67 -7.47
CA PRO A 458 13.91 9.92 -6.92
C PRO A 458 13.70 9.26 -5.56
N ILE A 459 12.90 9.87 -4.68
CA ILE A 459 12.51 9.28 -3.39
C ILE A 459 11.00 9.05 -3.41
N THR A 460 10.55 7.82 -3.70
CA THR A 460 9.11 7.51 -3.76
C THR A 460 8.60 6.64 -2.63
N GLY A 461 9.49 5.98 -1.88
CA GLY A 461 9.11 5.07 -0.80
C GLY A 461 8.68 5.75 0.49
N GLY A 462 8.66 7.07 0.57
CA GLY A 462 8.49 7.79 1.83
C GLY A 462 9.75 7.73 2.69
N VAL A 463 9.61 8.12 3.96
CA VAL A 463 10.71 8.22 4.91
C VAL A 463 10.28 7.63 6.26
N SER A 464 11.24 7.30 7.10
CA SER A 464 11.00 7.01 8.51
C SER A 464 11.94 7.82 9.38
N VAL A 465 11.50 8.12 10.60
CA VAL A 465 12.25 8.92 11.56
C VAL A 465 12.52 8.14 12.84
N GLY A 466 13.62 8.46 13.52
CA GLY A 466 13.96 7.81 14.78
C GLY A 466 14.95 8.63 15.60
N PHE A 467 14.95 8.42 16.91
CA PHE A 467 15.92 9.05 17.81
C PHE A 467 17.01 8.06 18.16
N ASN A 468 18.27 8.51 18.10
CA ASN A 468 19.36 7.73 18.65
C ASN A 468 19.25 7.65 20.17
N PRO A 469 19.08 6.47 20.79
CA PRO A 469 18.92 6.37 22.24
C PRO A 469 20.13 6.89 23.02
N ALA A 470 21.32 6.86 22.41
CA ALA A 470 22.56 7.25 23.07
C ALA A 470 22.73 8.77 23.24
N ASP A 471 22.33 9.56 22.23
CA ASP A 471 22.54 11.02 22.21
C ASP A 471 21.28 11.84 21.89
N ARG A 472 20.14 11.16 21.72
CA ARG A 472 18.81 11.72 21.41
C ARG A 472 18.76 12.55 20.12
N LYS A 473 19.73 12.39 19.23
CA LYS A 473 19.69 13.07 17.92
C LYS A 473 18.65 12.42 17.02
N LEU A 474 17.99 13.25 16.21
CA LEU A 474 16.98 12.84 15.25
C LEU A 474 17.64 12.33 13.97
N TRP A 475 17.19 11.17 13.52
CA TRP A 475 17.63 10.51 12.30
C TRP A 475 16.48 10.28 11.35
N ILE A 476 16.77 10.39 10.05
CA ILE A 476 15.83 10.20 8.95
C ILE A 476 16.38 9.12 8.02
N TYR A 477 15.57 8.12 7.73
CA TYR A 477 15.91 6.98 6.89
C TYR A 477 15.02 6.95 5.66
N PHE A 478 15.61 6.74 4.50
CA PHE A 478 14.89 6.64 3.24
C PHE A 478 15.76 5.95 2.20
N GLY A 479 15.12 5.36 1.20
CA GLY A 479 15.82 4.84 0.03
C GLY A 479 15.32 5.48 -1.24
N THR A 480 16.11 5.36 -2.30
CA THR A 480 15.80 5.95 -3.60
C THR A 480 15.29 4.92 -4.60
N GLY A 481 14.66 5.45 -5.64
CA GLY A 481 14.13 4.76 -6.81
C GLY A 481 12.65 5.03 -7.00
N ARG A 482 12.13 4.53 -8.13
CA ARG A 482 10.75 4.72 -8.56
C ARG A 482 10.24 3.43 -9.20
N TYR A 483 8.97 3.10 -8.95
CA TYR A 483 8.25 2.00 -9.60
C TYR A 483 6.78 2.39 -9.86
N LEU A 484 6.62 3.42 -10.67
CA LEU A 484 5.35 4.12 -10.95
C LEU A 484 5.04 4.19 -12.45
N ALA A 485 6.07 4.30 -13.29
CA ALA A 485 5.95 4.41 -14.74
C ALA A 485 6.24 3.08 -15.44
N THR A 486 5.67 2.91 -16.64
CA THR A 486 5.86 1.70 -17.47
C THR A 486 7.32 1.46 -17.89
N SER A 487 8.16 2.50 -17.89
CA SER A 487 9.59 2.41 -18.19
C SER A 487 10.44 2.01 -16.98
N ASP A 488 9.92 2.11 -15.76
CA ASP A 488 10.70 1.87 -14.53
C ASP A 488 11.26 0.44 -14.42
N PRO A 489 10.55 -0.64 -14.84
CA PRO A 489 11.09 -2.00 -14.80
C PRO A 489 12.34 -2.20 -15.65
N GLY A 490 12.55 -1.40 -16.70
CA GLY A 490 13.72 -1.52 -17.59
C GLY A 490 14.96 -0.77 -17.11
N SER A 491 14.87 0.04 -16.05
CA SER A 491 16.00 0.83 -15.57
C SER A 491 16.89 0.02 -14.63
N THR A 492 18.19 -0.07 -14.94
CA THR A 492 19.20 -0.70 -14.09
C THR A 492 20.03 0.30 -13.27
N ALA A 493 19.63 1.58 -13.26
CA ALA A 493 20.36 2.64 -12.59
C ALA A 493 20.48 2.38 -11.07
N ALA A 494 21.70 2.49 -10.55
CA ALA A 494 21.99 2.27 -9.14
C ALA A 494 21.19 3.24 -8.25
N GLN A 495 20.50 2.67 -7.26
CA GLN A 495 19.82 3.41 -6.20
C GLN A 495 20.58 3.31 -4.88
N THR A 496 20.13 4.05 -3.87
CA THR A 496 20.89 4.23 -2.65
C THR A 496 19.96 4.29 -1.45
N TRP A 497 20.39 3.66 -0.36
CA TRP A 497 19.78 3.73 0.95
C TRP A 497 20.54 4.71 1.83
N TYR A 498 19.83 5.58 2.54
CA TYR A 498 20.40 6.65 3.36
C TYR A 498 19.90 6.59 4.80
N GLY A 499 20.77 6.98 5.72
CA GLY A 499 20.41 7.38 7.08
C GLY A 499 21.09 8.69 7.42
N LEU A 500 20.31 9.74 7.69
CA LEU A 500 20.79 11.11 7.90
C LEU A 500 20.50 11.58 9.31
N ASN A 501 21.46 12.27 9.91
CA ASN A 501 21.32 12.94 11.19
C ASN A 501 20.95 14.41 10.95
N ASP A 502 19.74 14.80 11.35
CA ASP A 502 19.30 16.19 11.26
C ASP A 502 19.86 16.99 12.45
N THR A 503 20.77 17.90 12.14
CA THR A 503 21.42 18.80 13.11
C THR A 503 20.95 20.25 12.96
N GLY A 504 19.79 20.49 12.34
CA GLY A 504 19.23 21.82 12.13
C GLY A 504 19.86 22.60 10.97
N SER A 505 20.47 21.93 10.01
CA SER A 505 20.99 22.54 8.78
C SER A 505 21.06 21.54 7.63
N SER A 506 20.99 22.02 6.38
CA SER A 506 21.12 21.19 5.18
C SER A 506 22.44 20.42 5.13
N ILE A 507 22.39 19.23 4.54
CA ILE A 507 23.53 18.34 4.27
C ILE A 507 23.90 18.54 2.81
N ALA A 508 25.11 19.04 2.55
CA ALA A 508 25.50 19.50 1.23
C ALA A 508 25.60 18.36 0.19
N SER A 509 26.21 17.23 0.57
CA SER A 509 26.36 16.09 -0.36
C SER A 509 26.70 14.79 0.35
N ARG A 510 26.88 13.71 -0.42
CA ARG A 510 27.39 12.41 0.06
C ARG A 510 28.73 12.49 0.78
N SER A 511 29.56 13.51 0.54
CA SER A 511 30.85 13.66 1.22
C SER A 511 30.69 13.86 2.74
N ASN A 512 29.54 14.38 3.18
CA ASN A 512 29.18 14.51 4.60
C ASN A 512 28.71 13.19 5.24
N LEU A 513 28.60 12.12 4.46
CA LEU A 513 28.07 10.82 4.90
C LEU A 513 29.18 9.76 4.89
N ALA A 514 29.01 8.73 5.72
CA ALA A 514 29.86 7.55 5.69
C ALA A 514 29.36 6.55 4.64
N GLN A 515 30.23 6.13 3.73
CA GLN A 515 29.89 5.10 2.75
C GLN A 515 29.79 3.72 3.42
N ARG A 516 28.80 2.94 3.00
CA ARG A 516 28.65 1.49 3.22
C ARG A 516 28.52 0.77 1.89
N VAL A 517 28.88 -0.51 1.87
CA VAL A 517 28.79 -1.36 0.68
C VAL A 517 28.26 -2.75 1.04
N ILE A 518 27.67 -3.43 0.06
CA ILE A 518 27.42 -4.87 0.12
C ILE A 518 28.73 -5.56 -0.25
N LEU A 519 29.35 -6.24 0.72
CA LEU A 519 30.64 -6.91 0.56
C LEU A 519 30.51 -8.26 -0.14
N GLN A 520 29.42 -8.97 0.13
CA GLN A 520 29.24 -10.34 -0.31
C GLN A 520 27.76 -10.67 -0.51
N GLU A 521 27.50 -11.51 -1.51
CA GLU A 521 26.24 -12.23 -1.73
C GLU A 521 26.53 -13.73 -1.80
N GLY A 522 25.62 -14.56 -1.32
CA GLY A 522 25.75 -16.00 -1.43
C GLY A 522 24.50 -16.75 -1.01
N ALA A 523 24.55 -18.07 -1.16
CA ALA A 523 23.56 -18.98 -0.62
C ALA A 523 24.13 -19.72 0.60
N THR A 524 23.30 -19.91 1.60
CA THR A 524 23.55 -20.87 2.67
C THR A 524 23.37 -22.28 2.10
N GLY A 525 24.05 -23.27 2.67
CA GLY A 525 23.84 -24.67 2.30
C GLY A 525 22.44 -25.23 2.62
N GLN A 526 21.53 -24.37 3.09
CA GLN A 526 20.16 -24.68 3.53
C GLN A 526 19.09 -24.03 2.62
N GLY A 527 19.50 -23.35 1.55
CA GLY A 527 18.59 -22.77 0.56
C GLY A 527 18.28 -21.28 0.75
N ASP A 528 18.73 -20.66 1.85
CA ASP A 528 18.56 -19.22 2.08
C ASP A 528 19.66 -18.40 1.41
N ASN A 529 19.32 -17.25 0.82
CA ASN A 529 20.30 -16.30 0.29
C ASN A 529 20.68 -15.25 1.35
N TYR A 530 21.92 -14.79 1.36
CA TYR A 530 22.40 -13.77 2.30
C TYR A 530 23.20 -12.65 1.62
N ARG A 531 23.25 -11.51 2.31
CA ARG A 531 24.11 -10.36 2.02
C ARG A 531 24.91 -9.96 3.26
N VAL A 532 26.18 -9.63 3.06
CA VAL A 532 27.03 -9.06 4.13
C VAL A 532 27.27 -7.59 3.83
N VAL A 533 26.88 -6.71 4.75
CA VAL A 533 27.11 -5.26 4.68
C VAL A 533 28.40 -4.89 5.42
N SER A 534 29.15 -3.93 4.89
CA SER A 534 30.34 -3.37 5.54
C SER A 534 30.01 -2.64 6.84
N LYS A 535 30.95 -2.55 7.78
CA LYS A 535 30.80 -1.77 9.02
C LYS A 535 31.96 -0.77 9.18
N PRO A 536 31.82 0.26 10.04
CA PRO A 536 32.95 1.13 10.38
C PRO A 536 34.22 0.33 10.72
N GLY A 537 35.34 0.67 10.08
CA GLY A 537 36.63 0.00 10.26
C GLY A 537 36.93 -1.12 9.26
N ASP A 538 35.97 -1.59 8.46
CA ASP A 538 36.26 -2.53 7.36
C ASP A 538 37.12 -1.84 6.26
N THR A 539 37.97 -2.62 5.58
CA THR A 539 38.85 -2.10 4.52
C THR A 539 38.09 -1.48 3.35
N ILE A 540 36.93 -2.04 3.01
CA ILE A 540 36.06 -1.56 1.91
C ILE A 540 34.74 -1.08 2.53
N GLY A 541 34.34 0.15 2.21
CA GLY A 541 33.10 0.74 2.74
C GLY A 541 33.05 0.87 4.26
N GLY A 542 34.19 0.92 4.94
CA GLY A 542 34.28 1.05 6.40
C GLY A 542 34.52 2.48 6.89
N THR A 543 34.05 3.49 6.16
CA THR A 543 34.22 4.91 6.53
C THR A 543 33.75 5.17 7.96
N SER A 544 34.59 5.82 8.77
CA SER A 544 34.26 6.21 10.14
C SER A 544 33.05 7.16 10.18
N MET A 545 32.25 7.07 11.24
CA MET A 545 31.16 8.01 11.50
C MET A 545 31.64 9.35 12.08
N SER A 546 32.91 9.46 12.48
CA SER A 546 33.45 10.71 13.04
C SER A 546 33.37 11.85 12.03
N GLY A 547 32.79 12.98 12.44
CA GLY A 547 32.56 14.15 11.58
C GLY A 547 31.53 13.93 10.47
N LYS A 548 30.84 12.78 10.43
CA LYS A 548 29.80 12.49 9.45
C LYS A 548 28.42 12.80 10.02
N ARG A 549 27.51 13.21 9.13
CA ARG A 549 26.11 13.53 9.44
C ARG A 549 25.16 12.42 8.99
N GLY A 550 25.67 11.20 8.85
CA GLY A 550 24.88 10.06 8.40
C GLY A 550 25.71 9.05 7.63
N TRP A 551 25.03 8.18 6.92
CA TRP A 551 25.59 7.12 6.09
C TRP A 551 24.75 6.93 4.81
N TYR A 552 25.37 6.30 3.82
CA TYR A 552 24.68 5.85 2.60
C TYR A 552 25.21 4.49 2.16
N MET A 553 24.37 3.72 1.48
CA MET A 553 24.70 2.44 0.88
C MET A 553 24.12 2.39 -0.54
N ASP A 554 24.99 2.33 -1.54
CA ASP A 554 24.54 2.07 -2.92
C ASP A 554 24.11 0.61 -3.04
N LEU A 555 22.93 0.38 -3.64
CA LEU A 555 22.33 -0.93 -3.84
C LEU A 555 22.95 -1.57 -5.08
N LEU A 556 24.17 -2.05 -4.92
CA LEU A 556 24.97 -2.71 -5.94
C LEU A 556 25.30 -4.13 -5.50
N SER A 557 24.99 -5.11 -6.35
CA SER A 557 25.46 -6.47 -6.13
C SER A 557 26.99 -6.52 -6.32
N PRO A 558 27.75 -7.09 -5.37
CA PRO A 558 29.18 -7.33 -5.56
C PRO A 558 29.47 -8.35 -6.69
N THR A 559 28.45 -9.10 -7.14
CA THR A 559 28.57 -10.12 -8.19
C THR A 559 28.01 -9.64 -9.52
N ALA A 560 26.83 -9.02 -9.53
CA ALA A 560 26.10 -8.62 -10.74
C ALA A 560 26.19 -7.11 -11.05
N GLY A 561 26.70 -6.30 -10.12
CA GLY A 561 26.76 -4.84 -10.28
C GLY A 561 25.41 -4.15 -10.12
N ALA A 562 25.10 -3.20 -10.99
CA ALA A 562 23.88 -2.41 -10.93
C ALA A 562 22.71 -3.14 -11.61
N GLU A 563 21.77 -3.63 -10.81
CA GLU A 563 20.60 -4.39 -11.29
C GLU A 563 19.30 -3.57 -11.26
N GLY A 564 19.40 -2.26 -10.99
CA GLY A 564 18.21 -1.43 -10.78
C GLY A 564 17.50 -1.68 -9.45
N GLU A 565 18.18 -2.31 -8.50
CA GLU A 565 17.69 -2.50 -7.13
C GLU A 565 17.31 -1.15 -6.50
N ARG A 566 16.12 -1.07 -5.90
CA ARG A 566 15.53 0.17 -5.39
C ARG A 566 14.68 -0.04 -4.15
N ILE A 567 14.42 1.04 -3.42
CA ILE A 567 13.56 1.05 -2.23
C ILE A 567 12.33 1.88 -2.53
N ILE A 568 11.16 1.26 -2.49
CA ILE A 568 9.87 1.88 -2.81
C ILE A 568 8.88 1.86 -1.64
N ASN A 569 9.35 1.45 -0.46
CA ASN A 569 8.64 1.45 0.81
C ASN A 569 9.54 2.08 1.89
N PRO A 570 8.98 2.66 2.96
CA PRO A 570 9.80 3.33 3.97
C PRO A 570 10.57 2.28 4.78
N PRO A 571 11.84 2.52 5.15
CA PRO A 571 12.57 1.66 6.08
C PRO A 571 11.84 1.58 7.44
N ALA A 572 11.87 0.43 8.09
CA ALA A 572 11.24 0.22 9.40
C ALA A 572 12.30 0.17 10.51
N LEU A 573 12.20 1.05 11.50
CA LEU A 573 13.08 1.04 12.65
C LEU A 573 12.56 0.05 13.71
N GLY A 574 13.23 -1.08 13.85
CA GLY A 574 13.12 -1.95 15.02
C GLY A 574 14.05 -1.46 16.15
N ALA A 575 13.82 -1.92 17.38
CA ALA A 575 14.47 -1.44 18.60
C ALA A 575 15.97 -1.09 18.45
N THR A 576 16.76 -1.96 17.81
CA THR A 576 18.19 -1.75 17.55
C THR A 576 18.60 -1.86 16.09
N THR A 577 17.68 -2.19 15.19
CA THR A 577 17.96 -2.57 13.81
C THR A 577 17.01 -1.86 12.87
N LEU A 578 17.55 -1.25 11.83
CA LEU A 578 16.79 -0.66 10.74
C LEU A 578 16.63 -1.69 9.63
N PHE A 579 15.38 -2.04 9.31
CA PHE A 579 15.04 -2.98 8.27
C PHE A 579 14.56 -2.24 7.01
N VAL A 580 14.85 -2.80 5.84
CA VAL A 580 14.28 -2.34 4.58
C VAL A 580 14.06 -3.51 3.63
N SER A 581 12.97 -3.45 2.87
CA SER A 581 12.74 -4.34 1.73
C SER A 581 13.09 -3.61 0.43
N THR A 582 13.87 -4.25 -0.42
CA THR A 582 14.24 -3.72 -1.74
C THR A 582 13.47 -4.44 -2.85
N LEU A 583 13.44 -3.82 -4.03
CA LEU A 583 12.87 -4.34 -5.26
C LEU A 583 13.92 -4.30 -6.37
N ILE A 584 14.12 -5.41 -7.05
CA ILE A 584 14.87 -5.57 -8.29
C ILE A 584 13.84 -5.91 -9.37
N PRO A 585 13.39 -4.93 -10.14
CA PRO A 585 12.37 -5.17 -11.15
C PRO A 585 12.81 -6.17 -12.22
N SER A 586 11.85 -6.94 -12.72
CA SER A 586 12.02 -7.77 -13.91
C SER A 586 11.12 -7.24 -15.02
N SER A 587 11.63 -7.21 -16.25
CA SER A 587 10.81 -7.00 -17.46
C SER A 587 10.26 -8.32 -18.01
N ASN A 588 10.62 -9.45 -17.40
CA ASN A 588 10.17 -10.76 -17.80
C ASN A 588 8.68 -10.95 -17.40
N PRO A 589 7.76 -11.20 -18.34
CA PRO A 589 6.35 -11.43 -18.03
C PRO A 589 6.13 -12.67 -17.14
N CYS A 590 7.09 -13.61 -17.12
CA CYS A 590 7.03 -14.80 -16.27
C CYS A 590 7.45 -14.56 -14.81
N GLU A 591 8.05 -13.39 -14.50
CA GLU A 591 8.45 -12.96 -13.16
C GLU A 591 7.69 -11.67 -12.74
N PRO A 592 6.38 -11.77 -12.42
CA PRO A 592 5.60 -10.60 -12.05
C PRO A 592 6.19 -9.90 -10.82
N GLY A 593 6.51 -8.60 -10.95
CA GLY A 593 7.03 -7.77 -9.85
C GLY A 593 8.56 -7.82 -9.66
N GLY A 594 9.24 -8.88 -10.09
CA GLY A 594 10.69 -9.05 -9.91
C GLY A 594 11.08 -9.71 -8.58
N ARG A 595 12.32 -9.50 -8.13
CA ARG A 595 12.90 -10.08 -6.90
C ARG A 595 13.34 -8.98 -5.93
N GLY A 596 13.89 -9.32 -4.77
CA GLY A 596 14.35 -8.31 -3.81
C GLY A 596 15.09 -8.90 -2.61
N TRP A 597 15.47 -8.03 -1.69
CA TRP A 597 16.15 -8.40 -0.45
C TRP A 597 15.49 -7.73 0.75
N VAL A 598 15.50 -8.43 1.89
CA VAL A 598 15.30 -7.79 3.19
C VAL A 598 16.68 -7.57 3.80
N LEU A 599 17.01 -6.30 4.06
CA LEU A 599 18.28 -5.90 4.67
C LEU A 599 18.03 -5.37 6.08
N GLY A 600 18.94 -5.71 7.00
CA GLY A 600 18.97 -5.19 8.36
C GLY A 600 20.33 -4.57 8.67
N VAL A 601 20.35 -3.32 9.14
CA VAL A 601 21.58 -2.62 9.52
C VAL A 601 21.41 -1.89 10.85
N ASN A 602 22.53 -1.53 11.47
CA ASN A 602 22.52 -0.59 12.57
C ASN A 602 22.03 0.80 12.07
N PRO A 603 20.94 1.35 12.64
CA PRO A 603 20.34 2.61 12.17
C PRO A 603 21.29 3.81 12.18
N PHE A 604 22.25 3.86 13.11
CA PHE A 604 23.09 5.04 13.33
C PHE A 604 24.45 4.95 12.64
N THR A 605 24.79 3.80 12.07
CA THR A 605 26.04 3.60 11.33
C THR A 605 25.85 3.05 9.93
N GLY A 606 24.70 2.45 9.61
CA GLY A 606 24.42 1.80 8.32
C GLY A 606 25.19 0.49 8.08
N GLY A 607 25.94 0.02 9.08
CA GLY A 607 26.70 -1.23 8.98
C GLY A 607 25.98 -2.42 9.60
N ARG A 608 26.53 -3.62 9.39
CA ARG A 608 26.06 -4.86 10.04
C ARG A 608 26.20 -4.82 11.56
#